data_AF-A0A933IZD0-F1
#
_entry.id   AF-A0A933IZD0-F1
#
_cell.length_a   1.000
_cell.length_b   1.000
_cell.length_c   1.000
_cell.angle_alpha   90.00
_cell.angle_beta   90.00
_cell.angle_gamma   90.00
#
_symmetry.space_group_name_H-M   'P 1'
#
loop_
_entity.id
_entity.type
_entity.pdbx_description
1 polymer ?
#
loop_
_entity_poly.entity_id
_entity_poly.type
_entity_poly.pdbx_seq_one_letter_code
_entity_poly.pdbx_strand_id
1 'polypeptide(L)' 'MPEVICNTSLGILLDANRKSLIRRVAPLMDQLQAWRFRLAPHTRAAILKLAGEL' A
#
# COMPACT_ATOMS: atom_id res chain seq x y z
N MET A 1 7.65 17.41 5.62
CA MET A 1 6.77 16.30 5.17
C MET A 1 7.50 15.60 4.04
N PRO A 2 7.90 14.33 4.12
CA PRO A 2 8.63 13.73 3.01
C PRO A 2 7.64 13.45 1.90
N GLU A 3 7.86 14.05 0.73
CA GLU A 3 7.17 13.74 -0.52
C GLU A 3 7.43 12.27 -0.85
N VAL A 4 6.44 11.42 -0.55
CA VAL A 4 6.42 10.06 -1.07
C VAL A 4 6.13 10.17 -2.56
N ILE A 5 7.16 9.99 -3.38
CA ILE A 5 7.06 9.92 -4.84
C ILE A 5 6.26 8.64 -5.18
N CYS A 6 4.94 8.78 -5.33
CA CYS A 6 3.97 7.68 -5.49
C CYS A 6 3.77 7.18 -6.95
N ASN A 7 4.81 7.13 -7.79
CA ASN A 7 4.65 6.65 -9.19
C ASN A 7 4.63 5.10 -9.31
N THR A 8 4.47 4.37 -8.21
CA THR A 8 4.36 2.90 -8.22
C THR A 8 2.96 2.47 -7.80
N SER A 9 2.49 1.29 -8.21
CA SER A 9 1.13 0.77 -7.92
C SER A 9 0.74 0.81 -6.44
N LEU A 10 1.73 0.77 -5.54
CA LEU A 10 1.54 0.90 -4.09
C LEU A 10 1.19 2.33 -3.66
N GLY A 11 1.73 3.34 -4.34
CA GLY A 11 1.38 4.74 -4.12
C GLY A 11 -0.07 5.04 -4.48
N ILE A 12 -0.59 4.41 -5.54
CA ILE A 12 -2.01 4.50 -5.92
C ILE A 12 -2.90 3.87 -4.86
N LEU A 13 -2.51 2.70 -4.32
CA LEU A 13 -3.25 2.08 -3.21
C LEU A 13 -3.29 2.97 -1.97
N LEU A 14 -2.16 3.58 -1.61
CA LEU A 14 -2.10 4.47 -0.45
C LEU A 14 -2.92 5.75 -0.67
N ASP A 15 -2.87 6.35 -1.86
CA ASP A 15 -3.68 7.50 -2.21
C ASP A 15 -5.19 7.17 -2.21
N ALA A 16 -5.56 6.00 -2.73
CA ALA A 16 -6.94 5.51 -2.69
C ALA A 16 -7.44 5.30 -1.26
N ASN A 17 -6.60 4.79 -0.35
CA ASN A 17 -6.94 4.66 1.06
C ASN A 17 -7.12 6.02 1.73
N ARG A 18 -6.20 6.96 1.49
CA ARG A 18 -6.31 8.33 2.01
C ARG A 18 -7.55 9.08 1.49
N LYS A 19 -7.96 8.79 0.26
CA LYS A 19 -9.20 9.30 -0.34
C LYS A 19 -10.45 8.53 0.06
N SER A 20 -10.35 7.56 0.98
CA SER A 20 -11.44 6.69 1.42
C SER A 20 -12.12 5.89 0.29
N LEU A 21 -11.44 5.72 -0.84
CA LEU A 21 -11.91 4.94 -1.99
C LEU A 21 -11.79 3.43 -1.73
N ILE A 22 -10.84 3.04 -0.87
CA ILE A 22 -10.67 1.67 -0.41
C ILE A 22 -10.66 1.62 1.11
N ARG A 23 -11.32 0.59 1.66
CA ARG A 23 -11.54 0.47 3.11
C ARG A 23 -10.35 -0.16 3.83
N ARG A 24 -9.58 -1.03 3.14
CA ARG A 24 -8.36 -1.68 3.66
C ARG A 24 -7.35 -1.92 2.54
N VAL A 25 -6.08 -1.67 2.82
CA VAL A 25 -4.93 -1.85 1.92
C VAL A 25 -4.37 -3.26 2.04
N ALA A 26 -4.36 -3.86 3.24
CA ALA A 26 -3.87 -5.22 3.48
C ALA A 26 -4.40 -6.28 2.49
N PRO A 27 -5.72 -6.45 2.27
CA PRO A 27 -6.23 -7.49 1.37
C PRO A 27 -5.82 -7.28 -0.10
N LEU A 28 -5.67 -6.02 -0.53
CA LEU A 28 -5.23 -5.70 -1.89
C LEU A 28 -3.74 -6.00 -2.06
N MET A 29 -2.94 -5.78 -1.02
CA MET A 29 -1.52 -6.17 -1.02
C MET A 29 -1.33 -7.68 -1.04
N ASP A 30 -2.18 -8.42 -0.33
CA ASP A 30 -2.16 -9.88 -0.32
C ASP A 30 -2.55 -10.44 -1.71
N GLN A 31 -3.52 -9.82 -2.38
CA GLN A 31 -3.87 -10.14 -3.78
C GLN A 31 -2.72 -9.84 -4.76
N LEU A 32 -2.04 -8.70 -4.60
CA LEU A 32 -0.88 -8.37 -5.43
C LEU A 32 0.24 -9.40 -5.24
N GLN A 33 0.54 -9.79 -4.00
CA GLN A 33 1.52 -10.85 -3.72
C GLN A 33 1.12 -12.18 -4.36
N ALA A 34 -0.17 -12.53 -4.34
CA ALA A 34 -0.68 -13.72 -5.01
C ALA A 34 -0.48 -13.67 -6.54
N TRP A 35 -0.50 -12.48 -7.15
CA TRP A 35 -0.18 -12.25 -8.56
C TRP A 35 1.32 -12.15 -8.87
N ARG A 36 2.17 -12.68 -7.98
CA ARG A 36 3.64 -12.64 -8.07
C ARG A 36 4.25 -11.24 -8.02
N PHE A 37 3.50 -10.25 -7.53
CA PHE A 37 4.08 -8.95 -7.20
C PHE A 37 5.07 -9.14 -6.06
N ARG A 38 6.37 -9.02 -6.35
CA ARG A 38 7.42 -9.13 -5.33
C ARG A 38 7.41 -7.87 -4.47
N LEU A 39 6.71 -7.95 -3.35
CA LEU A 39 6.73 -6.94 -2.32
C LEU A 39 7.61 -7.41 -1.17
N ALA A 40 8.69 -6.66 -0.90
CA ALA A 40 9.53 -6.98 0.24
C ALA A 40 8.76 -6.80 1.57
N PRO A 41 8.96 -7.66 2.57
CA PRO A 41 8.22 -7.61 3.83
C PRO A 41 8.32 -6.25 4.55
N HIS A 42 9.50 -5.61 4.48
CA HIS A 42 9.72 -4.29 5.08
C HIS A 42 8.89 -3.19 4.39
N THR A 43 8.74 -3.24 3.06
CA THR A 43 7.89 -2.33 2.31
C THR A 43 6.42 -2.56 2.64
N ARG A 44 6.00 -3.82 2.85
CA ARG A 44 4.63 -4.15 3.28
C ARG A 44 4.31 -3.48 4.62
N ALA A 45 5.19 -3.65 5.61
CA ALA A 45 5.01 -3.05 6.92
C ALA A 45 4.96 -1.51 6.87
N ALA A 46 5.81 -0.89 6.04
CA ALA A 46 5.81 0.56 5.85
C ALA A 46 4.49 1.08 5.23
N ILE A 47 3.98 0.41 4.20
CA ILE A 47 2.70 0.77 3.55
C ILE A 47 1.53 0.61 4.54
N LEU A 48 1.48 -0.50 5.31
CA LEU A 48 0.42 -0.70 6.30
C LEU A 48 0.44 0.34 7.41
N LYS A 49 1.63 0.73 7.88
CA LYS A 49 1.79 1.83 8.83
C LYS A 49 1.33 3.17 8.26
N LEU A 50 1.63 3.45 6.99
CA LEU A 50 1.17 4.66 6.30
C LEU A 50 -0.35 4.66 6.06
N ALA A 51 -0.97 3.49 5.89
CA ALA A 51 -2.41 3.31 5.77
C ALA A 51 -3.16 3.32 7.12
N GLY A 52 -2.44 3.36 8.26
CA GLY A 52 -3.04 3.30 9.59
C GLY A 52 -3.62 1.93 9.95
N GLU A 53 -3.14 0.87 9.32
CA GLU A 53 -3.57 -0.53 9.53
C GLU A 53 -2.61 -1.35 10.40
N LEU A 54 -1.53 -0.73 10.89
CA LEU A 54 -0.49 -1.34 11.73
C LEU A 54 -0.33 -0.57 13.06
#